data_AF-R7TH24-F1
#
_entry.id   AF-R7TH24-F1
#
_cell.length_a   1.000
_cell.length_b   1.000
_cell.length_c   1.000
_cell.angle_alpha   90.00
_cell.angle_beta   90.00
_cell.angle_gamma   90.00
#
_symmetry.space_group_name_H-M   'P 1'
#
loop_
_entity.id
_entity.type
_entity.pdbx_description
1 polymer ?
#
loop_
_entity_poly.entity_id
_entity_poly.type
_entity_poly.pdbx_seq_one_letter_code
_entity_poly.pdbx_strand_id
1 'polypeptide(L)'
;MYKLDLPIDRKEAAAIERRKNQEEQRKSRIFNAKTRQIGIDEQALEQQAKDRKQMELMEKRRDEAFAADAVRNDMIGQLLEKRQNHDTRELNKAMNEFRMLHQQPDSRREFDLYDPDYLKKDKPARVSDQDPRCGIASLQKFEGEDLNSKARKKYQAEQTREWAEQQMREKEQAEKNQKAADRLYELKMRELDQRSMDLADAEAQCRRAIDTATSDYNKALQREQEAKDALKKQQDLDDNATEVANHIYGDFLTENPAVAKSAFGPNRVIPDRWKGMSPEQLEEIRRTQELQRKEAMRKKEEESRLDEEHQRIAKAHARAGMLMEREKERREEAIRKQLASENRVLSSQQKAHVEYLDKEVYTNRPTAGYFMQFNTTTR
;
A
#
# COMPACT_ATOMS: atom_id res chain seq x y z
N MET A 1 236.95 -41.29 -43.29
CA MET A 1 237.60 -40.11 -42.67
C MET A 1 237.43 -40.22 -41.16
N TYR A 2 238.56 -40.17 -40.44
CA TYR A 2 238.80 -40.09 -38.99
C TYR A 2 237.65 -40.42 -38.00
N LYS A 3 237.82 -41.52 -37.25
CA LYS A 3 237.00 -41.91 -36.09
C LYS A 3 237.40 -41.09 -34.86
N LEU A 4 236.45 -40.31 -34.33
CA LEU A 4 236.55 -39.65 -33.02
C LEU A 4 235.54 -40.35 -32.09
N ASP A 5 236.04 -41.09 -31.09
CA ASP A 5 235.22 -41.78 -30.09
C ASP A 5 234.94 -40.82 -28.91
N LEU A 6 233.69 -40.38 -28.77
CA LEU A 6 233.15 -39.60 -27.64
C LEU A 6 232.06 -40.40 -26.89
N PRO A 7 231.90 -40.21 -25.56
CA PRO A 7 231.10 -41.08 -24.68
C PRO A 7 229.58 -40.94 -24.88
N ILE A 8 228.88 -42.09 -24.88
CA ILE A 8 227.42 -42.22 -25.09
C ILE A 8 226.64 -41.86 -23.80
N ASP A 9 225.72 -40.88 -23.87
CA ASP A 9 224.84 -40.45 -22.76
C ASP A 9 223.78 -41.52 -22.42
N ARG A 10 223.76 -41.99 -21.15
CA ARG A 10 222.85 -43.03 -20.64
C ARG A 10 221.38 -42.62 -20.62
N LYS A 11 221.07 -41.32 -20.48
CA LYS A 11 219.68 -40.83 -20.42
C LYS A 11 219.07 -40.81 -21.82
N GLU A 12 219.87 -40.41 -22.80
CA GLU A 12 219.52 -40.59 -24.21
C GLU A 12 219.36 -42.07 -24.54
N ALA A 13 220.26 -42.95 -24.08
CA ALA A 13 220.16 -44.39 -24.33
C ALA A 13 218.86 -45.01 -23.78
N ALA A 14 218.44 -44.68 -22.54
CA ALA A 14 217.22 -45.19 -21.93
C ALA A 14 215.94 -44.63 -22.59
N ALA A 15 215.95 -43.34 -22.98
CA ALA A 15 214.86 -42.74 -23.73
C ALA A 15 214.75 -43.35 -25.14
N ILE A 16 215.89 -43.62 -25.79
CA ILE A 16 215.98 -44.32 -27.08
C ILE A 16 215.49 -45.77 -26.93
N GLU A 17 215.84 -46.49 -25.87
CA GLU A 17 215.34 -47.83 -25.54
C GLU A 17 213.82 -47.82 -25.32
N ARG A 18 213.29 -46.91 -24.51
CA ARG A 18 211.84 -46.80 -24.28
C ARG A 18 211.10 -46.44 -25.57
N ARG A 19 211.65 -45.53 -26.38
CA ARG A 19 211.14 -45.23 -27.73
C ARG A 19 211.22 -46.45 -28.63
N LYS A 20 212.34 -47.17 -28.65
CA LYS A 20 212.48 -48.41 -29.43
C LYS A 20 211.47 -49.45 -29.00
N ASN A 21 211.26 -49.66 -27.71
CA ASN A 21 210.37 -50.67 -27.16
C ASN A 21 208.89 -50.28 -27.38
N GLN A 22 208.53 -49.00 -27.23
CA GLN A 22 207.22 -48.48 -27.67
C GLN A 22 207.04 -48.61 -29.18
N GLU A 23 208.06 -48.28 -29.97
CA GLU A 23 208.05 -48.42 -31.42
C GLU A 23 207.98 -49.90 -31.80
N GLU A 24 208.54 -50.82 -31.03
CA GLU A 24 208.53 -52.26 -31.25
C GLU A 24 207.16 -52.87 -30.90
N GLN A 25 206.57 -52.48 -29.77
CA GLN A 25 205.17 -52.77 -29.43
C GLN A 25 204.18 -52.12 -30.39
N ARG A 26 204.53 -50.97 -30.97
CA ARG A 26 203.75 -50.30 -32.01
C ARG A 26 203.94 -50.99 -33.35
N LYS A 27 205.16 -51.42 -33.69
CA LYS A 27 205.49 -52.20 -34.90
C LYS A 27 204.78 -53.54 -34.89
N SER A 28 204.71 -54.25 -33.76
CA SER A 28 203.96 -55.50 -33.67
C SER A 28 202.46 -55.31 -33.96
N ARG A 29 201.89 -54.17 -33.56
CA ARG A 29 200.49 -53.79 -33.86
C ARG A 29 200.29 -53.28 -35.28
N ILE A 30 201.21 -52.43 -35.76
CA ILE A 30 201.19 -51.84 -37.10
C ILE A 30 201.49 -52.92 -38.13
N PHE A 31 202.60 -53.65 -38.10
CA PHE A 31 202.92 -54.60 -39.17
C PHE A 31 201.98 -55.81 -39.22
N ASN A 32 201.32 -56.16 -38.12
CA ASN A 32 200.27 -57.17 -38.14
C ASN A 32 199.00 -56.59 -38.79
N ALA A 33 198.78 -56.96 -40.06
CA ALA A 33 197.65 -56.50 -40.86
C ALA A 33 196.29 -56.76 -40.16
N LYS A 34 196.16 -57.87 -39.42
CA LYS A 34 194.91 -58.24 -38.76
C LYS A 34 194.56 -57.30 -37.60
N THR A 35 195.52 -56.94 -36.75
CA THR A 35 195.29 -55.96 -35.66
C THR A 35 195.10 -54.53 -36.15
N ARG A 36 195.71 -54.15 -37.29
CA ARG A 36 195.43 -52.85 -37.93
C ARG A 36 194.00 -52.75 -38.45
N GLN A 37 193.53 -53.82 -39.07
CA GLN A 37 192.23 -53.82 -39.75
C GLN A 37 191.09 -54.09 -38.76
N ILE A 38 191.32 -54.94 -37.75
CA ILE A 38 190.33 -55.34 -36.73
C ILE A 38 191.05 -55.51 -35.37
N GLY A 39 191.39 -54.40 -34.72
CA GLY A 39 191.93 -54.40 -33.36
C GLY A 39 190.81 -54.28 -32.33
N ILE A 40 190.49 -55.37 -31.64
CA ILE A 40 189.39 -55.42 -30.66
C ILE A 40 189.92 -55.99 -29.34
N ASP A 41 189.64 -55.29 -28.24
CA ASP A 41 189.89 -55.78 -26.87
C ASP A 41 188.63 -56.52 -26.37
N GLU A 42 188.64 -57.83 -26.55
CA GLU A 42 187.49 -58.69 -26.25
C GLU A 42 187.14 -58.67 -24.76
N GLN A 43 188.12 -58.61 -23.85
CA GLN A 43 187.88 -58.61 -22.41
C GLN A 43 187.23 -57.30 -21.95
N ALA A 44 187.72 -56.15 -22.44
CA ALA A 44 187.13 -54.85 -22.12
C ALA A 44 185.70 -54.71 -22.66
N LEU A 45 185.44 -55.21 -23.88
CA LEU A 45 184.09 -55.22 -24.45
C LEU A 45 183.15 -56.17 -23.70
N GLU A 46 183.63 -57.33 -23.24
CA GLU A 46 182.83 -58.26 -22.44
C GLU A 46 182.45 -57.63 -21.08
N GLN A 47 183.38 -56.91 -20.45
CA GLN A 47 183.11 -56.17 -19.21
C GLN A 47 182.11 -55.03 -19.43
N GLN A 48 182.28 -54.21 -20.47
CA GLN A 48 181.31 -53.16 -20.83
C GLN A 48 179.93 -53.73 -21.13
N ALA A 49 179.85 -54.88 -21.80
CA ALA A 49 178.59 -55.59 -22.05
C ALA A 49 177.93 -56.09 -20.76
N LYS A 50 178.72 -56.58 -19.79
CA LYS A 50 178.23 -56.99 -18.47
C LYS A 50 177.71 -55.79 -17.67
N ASP A 51 178.45 -54.69 -17.61
CA ASP A 51 178.05 -53.48 -16.88
C ASP A 51 176.78 -52.86 -17.48
N ARG A 52 176.68 -52.80 -18.82
CA ARG A 52 175.46 -52.36 -19.51
C ARG A 52 174.27 -53.26 -19.18
N LYS A 53 174.44 -54.59 -19.21
CA LYS A 53 173.38 -55.54 -18.82
C LYS A 53 172.96 -55.36 -17.36
N GLN A 54 173.89 -55.06 -16.46
CA GLN A 54 173.56 -54.79 -15.06
C GLN A 54 172.80 -53.48 -14.89
N MET A 55 173.19 -52.41 -15.59
CA MET A 55 172.45 -51.15 -15.60
C MET A 55 171.04 -51.34 -16.16
N GLU A 56 170.90 -52.00 -17.33
CA GLU A 56 169.60 -52.31 -17.93
C GLU A 56 168.73 -53.15 -16.98
N LEU A 57 169.31 -54.11 -16.25
CA LEU A 57 168.58 -54.90 -15.25
C LEU A 57 168.12 -54.05 -14.05
N MET A 58 168.96 -53.14 -13.57
CA MET A 58 168.62 -52.25 -12.45
C MET A 58 167.55 -51.23 -12.83
N GLU A 59 167.64 -50.65 -14.03
CA GLU A 59 166.62 -49.75 -14.57
C GLU A 59 165.30 -50.50 -14.76
N LYS A 60 165.33 -51.70 -15.35
CA LYS A 60 164.15 -52.54 -15.48
C LYS A 60 163.52 -52.89 -14.13
N ARG A 61 164.32 -53.22 -13.10
CA ARG A 61 163.81 -53.47 -11.74
C ARG A 61 163.18 -52.23 -11.11
N ARG A 62 163.74 -51.05 -11.36
CA ARG A 62 163.21 -49.77 -10.89
C ARG A 62 161.87 -49.45 -11.57
N ASP A 63 161.79 -49.66 -12.88
CA ASP A 63 160.56 -49.47 -13.66
C ASP A 63 159.48 -50.48 -13.23
N GLU A 64 159.85 -51.74 -13.00
CA GLU A 64 158.95 -52.77 -12.46
C GLU A 64 158.42 -52.37 -11.06
N ALA A 65 159.27 -51.81 -10.19
CA ALA A 65 158.84 -51.33 -8.88
C ALA A 65 157.87 -50.14 -8.97
N PHE A 66 158.14 -49.16 -9.83
CA PHE A 66 157.21 -48.04 -10.05
C PHE A 66 155.91 -48.48 -10.71
N ALA A 67 155.96 -49.43 -11.64
CA ALA A 67 154.76 -50.01 -12.24
C ALA A 67 153.92 -50.73 -11.18
N ALA A 68 154.54 -51.48 -10.27
CA ALA A 68 153.85 -52.13 -9.16
C ALA A 68 153.19 -51.12 -8.21
N ASP A 69 153.89 -50.02 -7.87
CA ASP A 69 153.32 -48.95 -7.04
C ASP A 69 152.19 -48.19 -7.76
N ALA A 70 152.29 -47.96 -9.07
CA ALA A 70 151.22 -47.37 -9.86
C ALA A 70 149.95 -48.25 -9.84
N VAL A 71 150.10 -49.57 -10.01
CA VAL A 71 148.99 -50.53 -9.90
C VAL A 71 148.39 -50.52 -8.50
N ARG A 72 149.21 -50.45 -7.46
CA ARG A 72 148.73 -50.35 -6.07
C ARG A 72 147.94 -49.07 -5.83
N ASN A 73 148.44 -47.93 -6.30
CA ASN A 73 147.77 -46.64 -6.14
C ASN A 73 146.46 -46.57 -6.93
N ASP A 74 146.42 -47.13 -8.15
CA ASP A 74 145.17 -47.25 -8.93
C ASP A 74 144.14 -48.09 -8.18
N MET A 75 144.55 -49.23 -7.61
CA MET A 75 143.67 -50.07 -6.79
C MET A 75 143.13 -49.33 -5.56
N ILE A 76 143.96 -48.52 -4.89
CA ILE A 76 143.52 -47.66 -3.77
C ILE A 76 142.52 -46.60 -4.27
N GLY A 77 142.79 -45.97 -5.42
CA GLY A 77 141.89 -45.01 -6.06
C GLY A 77 140.52 -45.61 -6.34
N GLN A 78 140.47 -46.79 -6.97
CA GLN A 78 139.23 -47.51 -7.25
C GLN A 78 138.45 -47.88 -5.96
N LEU A 79 139.14 -48.26 -4.89
CA LEU A 79 138.50 -48.57 -3.60
C LEU A 79 137.89 -47.31 -2.95
N LEU A 80 138.61 -46.19 -2.97
CA LEU A 80 138.11 -44.91 -2.45
C LEU A 80 136.93 -44.40 -3.27
N GLU A 81 136.99 -44.51 -4.60
CA GLU A 81 135.89 -44.15 -5.49
C GLU A 81 134.65 -45.01 -5.23
N LYS A 82 134.81 -46.34 -5.09
CA LYS A 82 133.71 -47.24 -4.72
C LYS A 82 133.07 -46.85 -3.38
N ARG A 83 133.88 -46.48 -2.38
CA ARG A 83 133.39 -46.02 -1.08
C ARG A 83 132.63 -44.70 -1.21
N GLN A 84 133.18 -43.72 -1.91
CA GLN A 84 132.51 -42.43 -2.14
C GLN A 84 131.19 -42.60 -2.91
N ASN A 85 131.17 -43.46 -3.92
CA ASN A 85 129.96 -43.76 -4.69
C ASN A 85 128.91 -44.47 -3.82
N HIS A 86 129.33 -45.38 -2.94
CA HIS A 86 128.45 -46.01 -1.96
C HIS A 86 127.87 -44.98 -0.98
N ASP A 87 128.70 -44.15 -0.36
CA ASP A 87 128.28 -43.12 0.60
C ASP A 87 127.33 -42.11 -0.06
N THR A 88 127.61 -41.70 -1.30
CA THR A 88 126.74 -40.82 -2.10
C THR A 88 125.39 -41.49 -2.37
N ARG A 89 125.38 -42.80 -2.65
CA ARG A 89 124.14 -43.56 -2.86
C ARG A 89 123.32 -43.65 -1.58
N GLU A 90 123.95 -43.95 -0.44
CA GLU A 90 123.26 -44.01 0.87
C GLU A 90 122.72 -42.64 1.28
N LEU A 91 123.47 -41.56 1.07
CA LEU A 91 122.99 -40.21 1.34
C LEU A 91 121.78 -39.83 0.47
N ASN A 92 121.81 -40.18 -0.82
CA ASN A 92 120.67 -39.97 -1.72
C ASN A 92 119.44 -40.80 -1.32
N LYS A 93 119.64 -42.05 -0.86
CA LYS A 93 118.55 -42.88 -0.30
C LYS A 93 117.94 -42.21 0.92
N ALA A 94 118.77 -41.84 1.91
CA ALA A 94 118.30 -41.18 3.12
C ALA A 94 117.57 -39.85 2.84
N MET A 95 118.05 -39.07 1.86
CA MET A 95 117.38 -37.84 1.44
C MET A 95 116.02 -38.12 0.78
N ASN A 96 115.92 -39.15 -0.05
CA ASN A 96 114.64 -39.55 -0.65
C ASN A 96 113.68 -40.12 0.39
N GLU A 97 114.17 -40.91 1.36
CA GLU A 97 113.37 -41.37 2.51
C GLU A 97 112.84 -40.19 3.32
N PHE A 98 113.68 -39.20 3.61
CA PHE A 98 113.26 -37.98 4.30
C PHE A 98 112.19 -37.21 3.52
N ARG A 99 112.36 -37.05 2.20
CA ARG A 99 111.35 -36.44 1.32
C ARG A 99 110.04 -37.22 1.36
N MET A 100 110.10 -38.55 1.32
CA MET A 100 108.94 -39.41 1.37
C MET A 100 108.23 -39.40 2.73
N LEU A 101 108.95 -39.20 3.84
CA LEU A 101 108.33 -39.23 5.17
C LEU A 101 107.81 -37.87 5.60
N HIS A 102 108.48 -36.79 5.21
CA HIS A 102 108.27 -35.46 5.79
C HIS A 102 107.96 -34.35 4.79
N GLN A 103 108.04 -34.59 3.49
CA GLN A 103 107.78 -33.58 2.45
C GLN A 103 106.62 -34.00 1.53
N GLN A 104 105.70 -34.80 2.06
CA GLN A 104 104.54 -35.23 1.29
C GLN A 104 103.56 -34.06 1.10
N PRO A 105 102.84 -33.99 -0.04
CA PRO A 105 101.91 -32.90 -0.31
C PRO A 105 100.81 -32.77 0.75
N ASP A 106 100.37 -33.88 1.33
CA ASP A 106 99.33 -33.97 2.36
C ASP A 106 99.77 -33.40 3.72
N SER A 107 101.07 -33.43 4.02
CA SER A 107 101.64 -32.85 5.24
C SER A 107 101.81 -31.32 5.21
N ARG A 108 101.45 -30.66 4.11
CA ARG A 108 101.52 -29.20 3.99
C ARG A 108 100.44 -28.54 4.83
N ARG A 109 100.74 -27.37 5.40
CA ARG A 109 99.81 -26.61 6.24
C ARG A 109 98.53 -26.23 5.49
N GLU A 110 98.68 -25.91 4.22
CA GLU A 110 97.62 -25.47 3.31
C GLU A 110 97.04 -26.60 2.46
N PHE A 111 97.37 -27.87 2.73
CA PHE A 111 96.86 -28.98 1.93
C PHE A 111 95.33 -29.07 1.95
N ASP A 112 94.68 -28.70 3.05
CA ASP A 112 93.22 -28.62 3.15
C ASP A 112 92.59 -27.73 2.08
N LEU A 113 93.27 -26.66 1.65
CA LEU A 113 92.83 -25.77 0.58
C LEU A 113 93.07 -26.35 -0.83
N TYR A 114 94.07 -27.22 -0.98
CA TYR A 114 94.49 -27.80 -2.27
C TYR A 114 94.07 -29.27 -2.45
N ASP A 115 93.40 -29.85 -1.45
CA ASP A 115 92.95 -31.24 -1.46
C ASP A 115 91.95 -31.45 -2.62
N PRO A 116 92.26 -32.31 -3.60
CA PRO A 116 91.36 -32.59 -4.73
C PRO A 116 89.99 -33.10 -4.28
N ASP A 117 89.91 -33.72 -3.10
CA ASP A 117 88.69 -34.26 -2.53
C ASP A 117 88.04 -33.33 -1.50
N TYR A 118 88.50 -32.09 -1.35
CA TYR A 118 87.96 -31.10 -0.39
C TYR A 118 86.43 -31.00 -0.47
N LEU A 119 85.87 -30.83 -1.68
CA LEU A 119 84.43 -30.69 -1.90
C LEU A 119 83.62 -31.96 -1.55
N LYS A 120 84.27 -33.14 -1.53
CA LYS A 120 83.62 -34.40 -1.13
C LYS A 120 83.63 -34.57 0.39
N LYS A 121 84.65 -34.02 1.07
CA LYS A 121 84.79 -34.05 2.53
C LYS A 121 83.98 -32.93 3.20
N ASP A 122 83.76 -31.82 2.49
CA ASP A 122 83.00 -30.69 2.99
C ASP A 122 81.51 -31.05 3.18
N LYS A 123 80.88 -30.44 4.18
CA LYS A 123 79.47 -30.66 4.49
C LYS A 123 78.64 -29.55 3.86
N PRO A 124 77.40 -29.84 3.43
CA PRO A 124 76.47 -28.79 3.03
C PRO A 124 76.35 -27.70 4.10
N ALA A 125 76.18 -26.45 3.64
CA ALA A 125 76.08 -25.27 4.50
C ALA A 125 74.95 -25.37 5.55
N ARG A 126 73.88 -26.10 5.23
CA ARG A 126 72.79 -26.49 6.14
C ARG A 126 72.46 -27.96 5.92
N VAL A 127 72.55 -28.78 6.97
CA VAL A 127 72.30 -30.24 6.88
C VAL A 127 70.86 -30.61 7.24
N SER A 128 70.24 -29.83 8.13
CA SER A 128 68.83 -30.02 8.52
C SER A 128 68.18 -28.70 8.91
N ASP A 129 66.87 -28.70 9.12
CA ASP A 129 66.14 -27.50 9.58
C ASP A 129 66.51 -27.06 10.99
N GLN A 130 67.03 -27.98 11.79
CA GLN A 130 67.50 -27.74 13.16
C GLN A 130 69.02 -27.91 13.26
N ASP A 131 69.76 -27.53 12.22
CA ASP A 131 71.23 -27.52 12.26
C ASP A 131 71.72 -26.43 13.23
N PRO A 132 72.37 -26.79 14.34
CA PRO A 132 72.81 -25.81 15.35
C PRO A 132 73.91 -24.88 14.85
N ARG A 133 74.58 -25.21 13.74
CA ARG A 133 75.60 -24.34 13.10
C ARG A 133 74.96 -23.13 12.39
N CYS A 134 73.69 -23.25 12.01
CA CYS A 134 72.96 -22.23 11.25
C CYS A 134 72.24 -21.23 12.19
N GLY A 135 73.03 -20.42 12.91
CA GLY A 135 72.50 -19.30 13.70
C GLY A 135 72.07 -18.10 12.83
N ILE A 136 71.56 -17.04 13.47
CA ILE A 136 71.00 -15.85 12.79
C ILE A 136 72.03 -15.18 11.85
N ALA A 137 73.30 -15.09 12.25
CA ALA A 137 74.36 -14.48 11.45
C ALA A 137 74.76 -15.31 10.22
N SER A 138 74.46 -16.62 10.18
CA SER A 138 74.86 -17.51 9.10
C SER A 138 74.08 -17.26 7.79
N LEU A 139 72.91 -16.62 7.88
CA LEU A 139 71.98 -16.37 6.77
C LEU A 139 71.56 -17.65 6.01
N GLN A 140 71.75 -18.85 6.60
CA GLN A 140 71.35 -20.13 6.00
C GLN A 140 69.92 -20.58 6.39
N LYS A 141 69.32 -19.91 7.39
CA LYS A 141 67.97 -20.19 7.88
C LYS A 141 67.26 -18.87 8.17
N PHE A 142 66.07 -18.69 7.60
CA PHE A 142 65.24 -17.51 7.78
C PHE A 142 63.93 -17.90 8.45
N GLU A 143 63.49 -17.15 9.46
CA GLU A 143 62.23 -17.41 10.16
C GLU A 143 61.00 -17.19 9.28
N GLY A 144 61.11 -16.37 8.22
CA GLY A 144 60.03 -16.20 7.24
C GLY A 144 59.79 -17.41 6.33
N GLU A 145 60.73 -18.36 6.29
CA GLU A 145 60.60 -19.61 5.54
C GLU A 145 59.66 -20.56 6.29
N ASP A 146 58.36 -20.52 5.96
CA ASP A 146 57.36 -21.40 6.57
C ASP A 146 57.26 -22.76 5.89
N LEU A 147 58.05 -23.71 6.41
CA LEU A 147 58.00 -25.12 6.01
C LEU A 147 56.65 -25.79 6.31
N ASN A 148 55.88 -25.27 7.28
CA ASN A 148 54.59 -25.82 7.70
C ASN A 148 53.39 -25.17 6.97
N SER A 149 53.65 -24.36 5.94
CA SER A 149 52.63 -23.61 5.21
C SER A 149 51.52 -24.49 4.63
N LYS A 150 51.86 -25.70 4.16
CA LYS A 150 50.88 -26.66 3.64
C LYS A 150 49.93 -27.17 4.72
N ALA A 151 50.44 -27.54 5.90
CA ALA A 151 49.61 -28.01 7.00
C ALA A 151 48.73 -26.87 7.55
N ARG A 152 49.29 -25.66 7.70
CA ARG A 152 48.54 -24.47 8.09
C ARG A 152 47.38 -24.18 7.13
N LYS A 153 47.63 -24.20 5.82
CA LYS A 153 46.58 -24.01 4.80
C LYS A 153 45.51 -25.10 4.86
N LYS A 154 45.90 -26.36 5.08
CA LYS A 154 44.95 -27.46 5.26
C LYS A 154 44.03 -27.23 6.46
N TYR A 155 44.61 -26.86 7.61
CA TYR A 155 43.85 -26.57 8.83
C TYR A 155 42.93 -25.35 8.67
N GLN A 156 43.36 -24.31 7.94
CA GLN A 156 42.51 -23.17 7.59
C GLN A 156 41.34 -23.57 6.69
N ALA A 157 41.57 -24.43 5.70
CA ALA A 157 40.54 -24.95 4.82
C ALA A 157 39.51 -25.83 5.58
N GLU A 158 39.99 -26.66 6.51
CA GLU A 158 39.13 -27.47 7.39
C GLU A 158 38.24 -26.57 8.26
N GLN A 159 38.80 -25.58 8.95
CA GLN A 159 38.01 -24.60 9.72
C GLN A 159 36.98 -23.86 8.87
N THR A 160 37.39 -23.41 7.67
CA THR A 160 36.48 -22.69 6.76
C THR A 160 35.33 -23.58 6.32
N ARG A 161 35.61 -24.86 6.06
CA ARG A 161 34.58 -25.85 5.72
C ARG A 161 33.62 -26.07 6.87
N GLU A 162 34.12 -26.26 8.10
CA GLU A 162 33.29 -26.45 9.28
C GLU A 162 32.38 -25.25 9.56
N TRP A 163 32.91 -24.03 9.47
CA TRP A 163 32.12 -22.80 9.61
C TRP A 163 31.06 -22.67 8.52
N ALA A 164 31.40 -22.95 7.27
CA ALA A 164 30.43 -22.93 6.18
C ALA A 164 29.32 -23.96 6.38
N GLU A 165 29.67 -25.17 6.84
CA GLU A 165 28.70 -26.23 7.13
C GLU A 165 27.77 -25.85 8.29
N GLN A 166 28.31 -25.25 9.36
CA GLN A 166 27.51 -24.73 10.45
C GLN A 166 26.54 -23.62 9.98
N GLN A 167 27.03 -22.64 9.22
CA GLN A 167 26.19 -21.56 8.67
C GLN A 167 25.09 -22.10 7.75
N MET A 168 25.39 -23.10 6.91
CA MET A 168 24.38 -23.73 6.06
C MET A 168 23.29 -24.41 6.89
N ARG A 169 23.67 -25.17 7.93
CA ARG A 169 22.71 -25.83 8.83
C ARG A 169 21.84 -24.82 9.59
N GLU A 170 22.45 -23.76 10.12
CA GLU A 170 21.72 -22.68 10.82
C GLU A 170 20.73 -21.98 9.87
N LYS A 171 21.15 -21.68 8.64
CA LYS A 171 20.29 -21.07 7.62
C LYS A 171 19.14 -22.00 7.22
N GLU A 172 19.41 -23.28 6.98
CA GLU A 172 18.37 -24.26 6.64
C GLU A 172 17.36 -24.43 7.78
N GLN A 173 17.83 -24.46 9.03
CA GLN A 173 16.96 -24.52 10.20
C GLN A 173 16.11 -23.25 10.35
N ALA A 174 16.70 -22.07 10.13
CA ALA A 174 15.97 -20.80 10.16
C ALA A 174 14.90 -20.76 9.06
N GLU A 175 15.21 -21.22 7.84
CA GLU A 175 14.25 -21.30 6.73
C GLU A 175 13.11 -22.29 7.02
N LYS A 176 13.40 -23.45 7.62
CA LYS A 176 12.38 -24.40 8.08
C LYS A 176 11.47 -23.79 9.14
N ASN A 177 12.05 -23.09 10.11
CA ASN A 177 11.29 -22.41 11.16
C ASN A 177 10.40 -21.31 10.58
N GLN A 178 10.93 -20.53 9.63
CA GLN A 178 10.17 -19.49 8.94
C GLN A 178 9.01 -20.09 8.14
N LYS A 179 9.26 -21.12 7.32
CA LYS A 179 8.20 -21.84 6.58
C LYS A 179 7.12 -22.42 7.50
N ALA A 180 7.50 -22.94 8.67
CA ALA A 180 6.54 -23.43 9.65
C ALA A 180 5.69 -22.30 10.23
N ALA A 181 6.30 -21.14 10.56
CA ALA A 181 5.59 -19.96 11.04
C ALA A 181 4.66 -19.38 9.97
N ASP A 182 5.13 -19.25 8.73
CA ASP A 182 4.35 -18.76 7.59
C ASP A 182 3.14 -19.67 7.34
N ARG A 183 3.33 -21.00 7.37
CA ARG A 183 2.22 -21.96 7.24
C ARG A 183 1.18 -21.81 8.35
N LEU A 184 1.60 -21.60 9.60
CA LEU A 184 0.69 -21.35 10.71
C LEU A 184 -0.09 -20.03 10.51
N TYR A 185 0.60 -18.99 10.04
CA TYR A 185 -0.02 -17.72 9.70
C TYR A 185 -1.05 -17.88 8.57
N GLU A 186 -0.71 -18.55 7.48
CA GLU A 186 -1.62 -18.83 6.37
C GLU A 186 -2.87 -19.59 6.82
N LEU A 187 -2.70 -20.62 7.67
CA LEU A 187 -3.84 -21.35 8.24
C LEU A 187 -4.71 -20.44 9.09
N LYS A 188 -4.11 -19.54 9.89
CA LYS A 188 -4.86 -18.59 10.70
C LYS A 188 -5.62 -17.58 9.85
N MET A 189 -5.02 -17.08 8.78
CA MET A 189 -5.69 -16.16 7.86
C MET A 189 -6.89 -16.83 7.19
N ARG A 190 -6.74 -18.07 6.71
CA ARG A 190 -7.86 -18.85 6.15
C ARG A 190 -9.00 -19.05 7.15
N GLU A 191 -8.68 -19.32 8.42
CA GLU A 191 -9.68 -19.42 9.49
C GLU A 191 -10.42 -18.10 9.71
N LEU A 192 -9.70 -16.96 9.72
CA LEU A 192 -10.30 -15.64 9.89
C LEU A 192 -11.19 -15.25 8.70
N ASP A 193 -10.75 -15.53 7.47
CA ASP A 193 -11.53 -15.29 6.25
C ASP A 193 -12.83 -16.11 6.28
N GLN A 194 -12.74 -17.39 6.61
CA GLN A 194 -13.93 -18.24 6.75
C GLN A 194 -14.88 -17.69 7.82
N ARG A 195 -14.35 -17.32 8.99
CA ARG A 195 -15.15 -16.74 10.06
C ARG A 195 -15.81 -15.42 9.64
N SER A 196 -15.14 -14.61 8.83
CA SER A 196 -15.71 -13.36 8.29
C SER A 196 -16.85 -13.65 7.32
N MET A 197 -16.71 -14.66 6.46
CA MET A 197 -17.79 -15.10 5.56
C MET A 197 -18.99 -15.60 6.35
N ASP A 198 -18.77 -16.46 7.35
CA ASP A 198 -19.83 -17.01 8.20
C ASP A 198 -20.59 -15.89 8.95
N LEU A 199 -19.86 -14.89 9.46
CA LEU A 199 -20.46 -13.72 10.13
C LEU A 199 -21.27 -12.85 9.15
N ALA A 200 -20.78 -12.62 7.95
CA ALA A 200 -21.49 -11.85 6.93
C ALA A 200 -22.79 -12.56 6.49
N ASP A 201 -22.74 -13.88 6.32
CA ASP A 201 -23.91 -14.69 6.01
C ASP A 201 -24.93 -14.66 7.15
N ALA A 202 -24.48 -14.78 8.40
CA ALA A 202 -25.35 -14.66 9.57
C ALA A 202 -26.00 -13.28 9.67
N GLU A 203 -25.25 -12.19 9.42
CA GLU A 203 -25.79 -10.83 9.39
C GLU A 203 -26.86 -10.68 8.29
N ALA A 204 -26.58 -11.18 7.09
CA ALA A 204 -27.50 -11.13 5.96
C ALA A 204 -28.79 -11.94 6.21
N GLN A 205 -28.70 -13.05 6.95
CA GLN A 205 -29.85 -13.83 7.38
C GLN A 205 -30.68 -13.08 8.44
N CYS A 206 -30.02 -12.51 9.45
CA CYS A 206 -30.69 -11.69 10.46
C CYS A 206 -31.42 -10.49 9.84
N ARG A 207 -30.78 -9.78 8.90
CA ARG A 207 -31.39 -8.65 8.19
C ARG A 207 -32.63 -9.08 7.42
N ARG A 208 -32.55 -10.17 6.65
CA ARG A 208 -33.70 -10.76 5.95
C ARG A 208 -34.83 -11.16 6.91
N ALA A 209 -34.50 -11.72 8.06
CA ALA A 209 -35.51 -12.09 9.07
C ALA A 209 -36.21 -10.85 9.65
N ILE A 210 -35.47 -9.78 9.94
CA ILE A 210 -36.02 -8.49 10.40
C ILE A 210 -36.92 -7.86 9.32
N ASP A 211 -36.47 -7.83 8.07
CA ASP A 211 -37.23 -7.27 6.95
C ASP A 211 -38.53 -8.05 6.71
N THR A 212 -38.47 -9.38 6.83
CA THR A 212 -39.66 -10.24 6.70
C THR A 212 -40.64 -9.99 7.86
N ALA A 213 -40.14 -9.95 9.09
CA ALA A 213 -40.97 -9.70 10.27
C ALA A 213 -41.63 -8.31 10.25
N THR A 214 -40.90 -7.28 9.82
CA THR A 214 -41.45 -5.92 9.66
C THR A 214 -42.46 -5.85 8.51
N SER A 215 -42.21 -6.53 7.38
CA SER A 215 -43.18 -6.64 6.29
C SER A 215 -44.48 -7.30 6.76
N ASP A 216 -44.39 -8.40 7.50
CA ASP A 216 -45.56 -9.11 8.00
C ASP A 216 -46.33 -8.32 9.06
N TYR A 217 -45.61 -7.62 9.94
CA TYR A 217 -46.21 -6.67 10.88
C TYR A 217 -46.96 -5.55 10.15
N ASN A 218 -46.36 -4.93 9.14
CA ASN A 218 -46.99 -3.87 8.35
C ASN A 218 -48.24 -4.37 7.61
N LYS A 219 -48.19 -5.58 7.04
CA LYS A 219 -49.37 -6.23 6.43
C LYS A 219 -50.47 -6.48 7.46
N ALA A 220 -50.11 -6.94 8.67
CA ALA A 220 -51.08 -7.15 9.73
C ALA A 220 -51.73 -5.82 10.17
N LEU A 221 -50.93 -4.78 10.34
CA LEU A 221 -51.41 -3.44 10.67
C LEU A 221 -52.32 -2.87 9.58
N GLN A 222 -51.98 -3.05 8.30
CA GLN A 222 -52.83 -2.66 7.18
C GLN A 222 -54.19 -3.37 7.23
N ARG A 223 -54.21 -4.70 7.45
CA ARG A 223 -55.47 -5.45 7.58
C ARG A 223 -56.32 -4.96 8.76
N GLU A 224 -55.68 -4.63 9.88
CA GLU A 224 -56.36 -4.07 11.05
C GLU A 224 -56.98 -2.70 10.72
N GLN A 225 -56.24 -1.84 10.02
CA GLN A 225 -56.70 -0.53 9.57
C GLN A 225 -57.89 -0.66 8.61
N GLU A 226 -57.79 -1.54 7.61
CA GLU A 226 -58.86 -1.81 6.64
C GLU A 226 -60.12 -2.34 7.33
N ALA A 227 -59.98 -3.23 8.32
CA ALA A 227 -61.11 -3.72 9.11
C ALA A 227 -61.77 -2.61 9.95
N LYS A 228 -60.96 -1.74 10.58
CA LYS A 228 -61.46 -0.57 11.32
C LYS A 228 -62.20 0.41 10.42
N ASP A 229 -61.65 0.71 9.24
CA ASP A 229 -62.27 1.63 8.28
C ASP A 229 -63.56 1.04 7.70
N ALA A 230 -63.59 -0.27 7.43
CA ALA A 230 -64.81 -0.96 7.01
C ALA A 230 -65.90 -0.91 8.09
N LEU A 231 -65.54 -1.16 9.35
CA LEU A 231 -66.46 -1.07 10.49
C LEU A 231 -66.99 0.36 10.65
N LYS A 232 -66.11 1.37 10.57
CA LYS A 232 -66.50 2.78 10.66
C LYS A 232 -67.44 3.16 9.52
N LYS A 233 -67.14 2.73 8.30
CA LYS A 233 -68.01 2.97 7.14
C LYS A 233 -69.37 2.31 7.30
N GLN A 234 -69.43 1.11 7.90
CA GLN A 234 -70.69 0.46 8.23
C GLN A 234 -71.47 1.25 9.29
N GLN A 235 -70.80 1.71 10.36
CA GLN A 235 -71.40 2.58 11.37
C GLN A 235 -71.94 3.88 10.76
N ASP A 236 -71.15 4.56 9.92
CA ASP A 236 -71.57 5.78 9.24
C ASP A 236 -72.80 5.52 8.35
N LEU A 237 -72.87 4.37 7.66
CA LEU A 237 -74.04 3.99 6.87
C LEU A 237 -75.28 3.72 7.75
N ASP A 238 -75.11 3.04 8.87
CA ASP A 238 -76.19 2.75 9.82
C ASP A 238 -76.70 4.04 10.49
N ASP A 239 -75.80 4.96 10.86
CA ASP A 239 -76.12 6.27 11.41
C ASP A 239 -76.87 7.13 10.38
N ASN A 240 -76.37 7.19 9.14
CA ASN A 240 -77.05 7.89 8.04
C ASN A 240 -78.44 7.30 7.78
N ALA A 241 -78.57 5.97 7.77
CA ALA A 241 -79.86 5.31 7.59
C ALA A 241 -80.82 5.63 8.74
N THR A 242 -80.31 5.69 9.97
CA THR A 242 -81.07 6.06 11.17
C THR A 242 -81.49 7.54 11.11
N GLU A 243 -80.62 8.45 10.69
CA GLU A 243 -80.94 9.87 10.48
C GLU A 243 -82.03 10.04 9.43
N VAL A 244 -81.90 9.37 8.28
CA VAL A 244 -82.92 9.38 7.21
C VAL A 244 -84.25 8.83 7.71
N ALA A 245 -84.24 7.71 8.44
CA ALA A 245 -85.45 7.14 9.03
C ALA A 245 -86.09 8.11 10.05
N ASN A 246 -85.29 8.72 10.92
CA ASN A 246 -85.76 9.72 11.90
C ASN A 246 -86.36 10.95 11.21
N HIS A 247 -85.81 11.41 10.09
CA HIS A 247 -86.40 12.49 9.31
C HIS A 247 -87.71 12.05 8.63
N ILE A 248 -87.73 10.90 7.96
CA ILE A 248 -88.91 10.37 7.26
C ILE A 248 -90.08 10.16 8.21
N TYR A 249 -89.84 9.53 9.37
CA TYR A 249 -90.87 9.25 10.38
C TYR A 249 -91.03 10.38 11.40
N GLY A 250 -90.23 11.43 11.29
CA GLY A 250 -90.27 12.58 12.18
C GLY A 250 -91.54 13.41 11.99
N ASP A 251 -91.94 14.07 13.06
CA ASP A 251 -93.16 14.89 13.13
C ASP A 251 -93.18 16.08 12.15
N PHE A 252 -92.01 16.51 11.67
CA PHE A 252 -91.88 17.61 10.72
C PHE A 252 -92.28 17.20 9.30
N LEU A 253 -91.68 16.13 8.73
CA LEU A 253 -91.96 15.68 7.36
C LEU A 253 -93.28 14.90 7.23
N THR A 254 -93.72 14.20 8.29
CA THR A 254 -95.04 13.52 8.31
C THR A 254 -96.21 14.46 8.54
N GLU A 255 -95.92 15.74 8.77
CA GLU A 255 -96.88 16.78 9.13
C GLU A 255 -97.85 16.38 10.26
N ASN A 256 -97.41 15.57 11.22
CA ASN A 256 -98.27 14.99 12.25
C ASN A 256 -99.14 16.06 12.97
N PRO A 257 -100.49 16.00 12.90
CA PRO A 257 -101.37 16.97 13.55
C PRO A 257 -101.43 16.82 15.07
N ALA A 258 -100.96 15.69 15.63
CA ALA A 258 -100.95 15.46 17.08
C ALA A 258 -100.01 16.41 17.83
N VAL A 259 -98.96 16.93 17.18
CA VAL A 259 -98.01 17.89 17.75
C VAL A 259 -98.68 19.22 18.13
N ALA A 260 -99.84 19.53 17.54
CA ALA A 260 -100.62 20.71 17.86
C ALA A 260 -101.38 20.60 19.20
N LYS A 261 -101.47 19.41 19.81
CA LYS A 261 -102.16 19.19 21.09
C LYS A 261 -101.33 19.79 22.23
N SER A 262 -101.93 20.72 22.97
CA SER A 262 -101.26 21.31 24.12
C SER A 262 -101.21 20.31 25.29
N ALA A 263 -100.07 20.27 25.99
CA ALA A 263 -99.95 19.55 27.26
C ALA A 263 -100.90 20.10 28.35
N PHE A 264 -101.38 21.34 28.21
CA PHE A 264 -102.26 22.02 29.17
C PHE A 264 -103.76 21.71 28.98
N GLY A 265 -104.13 20.83 28.05
CA GLY A 265 -105.49 20.30 27.93
C GLY A 265 -105.94 20.00 26.50
N PRO A 266 -106.90 19.07 26.32
CA PRO A 266 -107.31 18.57 25.01
C PRO A 266 -107.97 19.61 24.10
N ASN A 267 -108.57 20.66 24.69
CA ASN A 267 -109.24 21.72 23.94
C ASN A 267 -108.31 22.89 23.59
N ARG A 268 -107.02 22.81 23.95
CA ARG A 268 -106.05 23.88 23.71
C ARG A 268 -105.05 23.43 22.66
N VAL A 269 -104.89 24.25 21.63
CA VAL A 269 -103.91 24.04 20.56
C VAL A 269 -102.68 24.92 20.78
N ILE A 270 -101.50 24.44 20.41
CA ILE A 270 -100.27 25.24 20.40
C ILE A 270 -100.27 26.09 19.11
N PRO A 271 -100.30 27.45 19.19
CA PRO A 271 -100.58 28.30 18.03
C PRO A 271 -99.59 28.18 16.86
N ASP A 272 -98.32 27.98 17.15
CA ASP A 272 -97.22 27.85 16.16
C ASP A 272 -97.28 26.53 15.38
N ARG A 273 -97.94 25.50 15.93
CA ARG A 273 -97.99 24.13 15.39
C ARG A 273 -99.37 23.74 14.86
N TRP A 274 -100.31 24.69 14.83
CA TRP A 274 -101.68 24.43 14.38
C TRP A 274 -101.74 24.27 12.86
N LYS A 275 -102.18 23.09 12.39
CA LYS A 275 -102.22 22.70 10.97
C LYS A 275 -103.66 22.56 10.45
N GLY A 276 -104.53 23.48 10.83
CA GLY A 276 -105.94 23.48 10.43
C GLY A 276 -106.84 22.55 11.27
N MET A 277 -108.10 22.48 10.88
CA MET A 277 -109.13 21.66 11.54
C MET A 277 -109.04 20.20 11.10
N SER A 278 -109.39 19.26 11.99
CA SER A 278 -109.45 17.84 11.61
C SER A 278 -110.53 17.58 10.57
N PRO A 279 -110.40 16.53 9.74
CA PRO A 279 -111.45 16.15 8.79
C PRO A 279 -112.82 15.96 9.47
N GLU A 280 -112.83 15.38 10.67
CA GLU A 280 -114.04 15.20 11.49
C GLU A 280 -114.68 16.55 11.89
N GLN A 281 -113.87 17.53 12.32
CA GLN A 281 -114.36 18.88 12.65
C GLN A 281 -114.93 19.61 11.43
N LEU A 282 -114.26 19.48 10.27
CA LEU A 282 -114.75 20.06 9.02
C LEU A 282 -116.05 19.42 8.55
N GLU A 283 -116.19 18.10 8.73
CA GLU A 283 -117.42 17.37 8.40
C GLU A 283 -118.58 17.76 9.33
N GLU A 284 -118.31 17.94 10.62
CA GLU A 284 -119.28 18.49 11.57
C GLU A 284 -119.74 19.89 11.15
N ILE A 285 -118.82 20.79 10.80
CA ILE A 285 -119.17 22.13 10.29
C ILE A 285 -120.05 22.04 9.04
N ARG A 286 -119.69 21.19 8.08
CA ARG A 286 -120.49 20.98 6.85
C ARG A 286 -121.90 20.50 7.18
N ARG A 287 -122.03 19.55 8.12
CA ARG A 287 -123.33 19.06 8.61
C ARG A 287 -124.16 20.18 9.25
N THR A 288 -123.53 21.03 10.06
CA THR A 288 -124.20 22.16 10.71
C THR A 288 -124.65 23.21 9.69
N GLN A 289 -123.83 23.51 8.67
CA GLN A 289 -124.19 24.39 7.56
C GLN A 289 -125.38 23.85 6.75
N GLU A 290 -125.42 22.54 6.50
CA GLU A 290 -126.55 21.92 5.82
C GLU A 290 -127.85 22.05 6.62
N LEU A 291 -127.79 21.86 7.94
CA LEU A 291 -128.93 22.09 8.83
C LEU A 291 -129.39 23.56 8.77
N GLN A 292 -128.47 24.52 8.83
CA GLN A 292 -128.79 25.94 8.72
C GLN A 292 -129.48 26.30 7.39
N ARG A 293 -129.04 25.72 6.26
CA ARG A 293 -129.72 25.92 4.97
C ARG A 293 -131.16 25.40 4.98
N LYS A 294 -131.39 24.24 5.60
CA LYS A 294 -132.74 23.64 5.74
C LYS A 294 -133.63 24.51 6.63
N GLU A 295 -133.10 25.03 7.74
CA GLU A 295 -133.84 25.96 8.62
C GLU A 295 -134.16 27.30 7.93
N ALA A 296 -133.21 27.87 7.18
CA ALA A 296 -133.40 29.11 6.44
C ALA A 296 -134.46 28.97 5.34
N MET A 297 -134.47 27.84 4.62
CA MET A 297 -135.55 27.51 3.67
C MET A 297 -136.91 27.44 4.37
N ARG A 298 -136.99 26.77 5.53
CA ARG A 298 -138.24 26.68 6.31
C ARG A 298 -138.75 28.05 6.74
N LYS A 299 -137.88 28.92 7.24
CA LYS A 299 -138.26 30.31 7.63
C LYS A 299 -138.75 31.12 6.43
N LYS A 300 -138.11 30.98 5.27
CA LYS A 300 -138.52 31.69 4.04
C LYS A 300 -139.89 31.24 3.53
N GLU A 301 -140.22 29.95 3.65
CA GLU A 301 -141.55 29.44 3.34
C GLU A 301 -142.62 29.95 4.32
N GLU A 302 -142.32 30.02 5.61
CA GLU A 302 -143.23 30.61 6.62
C GLU A 302 -143.47 32.10 6.36
N GLU A 303 -142.43 32.86 6.06
CA GLU A 303 -142.51 34.30 5.76
C GLU A 303 -143.33 34.55 4.48
N SER A 304 -143.14 33.76 3.43
CA SER A 304 -143.93 33.86 2.19
C SER A 304 -145.43 33.61 2.43
N ARG A 305 -145.79 32.66 3.33
CA ARG A 305 -147.20 32.39 3.67
C ARG A 305 -147.83 33.55 4.44
N LEU A 306 -147.09 34.15 5.37
CA LEU A 306 -147.54 35.32 6.11
C LEU A 306 -147.74 36.51 5.17
N ASP A 307 -146.81 36.75 4.25
CA ASP A 307 -146.90 37.87 3.29
C ASP A 307 -148.12 37.73 2.36
N GLU A 308 -148.46 36.51 1.93
CA GLU A 308 -149.68 36.23 1.16
C GLU A 308 -150.97 36.57 1.95
N GLU A 309 -151.04 36.24 3.24
CA GLU A 309 -152.16 36.63 4.11
C GLU A 309 -152.27 38.14 4.27
N HIS A 310 -151.14 38.81 4.53
CA HIS A 310 -151.09 40.27 4.66
C HIS A 310 -151.54 40.98 3.37
N GLN A 311 -151.13 40.50 2.19
CA GLN A 311 -151.59 41.04 0.91
C GLN A 311 -153.10 40.84 0.70
N ARG A 312 -153.66 39.72 1.17
CA ARG A 312 -155.09 39.44 1.07
C ARG A 312 -155.91 40.43 1.91
N ILE A 313 -155.46 40.69 3.13
CA ILE A 313 -156.06 41.66 4.06
C ILE A 313 -155.95 43.09 3.49
N ALA A 314 -154.78 43.48 2.97
CA ALA A 314 -154.56 44.79 2.38
C ALA A 314 -155.49 45.04 1.17
N LYS A 315 -155.67 44.06 0.28
CA LYS A 315 -156.60 44.16 -0.86
C LYS A 315 -158.07 44.29 -0.41
N ALA A 316 -158.47 43.66 0.69
CA ALA A 316 -159.80 43.80 1.26
C ALA A 316 -160.02 45.22 1.85
N HIS A 317 -159.05 45.74 2.61
CA HIS A 317 -159.09 47.10 3.14
C HIS A 317 -159.12 48.17 2.04
N ALA A 318 -158.33 48.01 0.97
CA ALA A 318 -158.33 48.94 -0.16
C ALA A 318 -159.70 49.01 -0.86
N ARG A 319 -160.39 47.86 -1.03
CA ARG A 319 -161.76 47.85 -1.59
C ARG A 319 -162.77 48.52 -0.67
N ALA A 320 -162.65 48.33 0.64
CA ALA A 320 -163.52 49.00 1.62
C ALA A 320 -163.30 50.52 1.63
N GLY A 321 -162.04 50.99 1.54
CA GLY A 321 -161.71 52.41 1.44
C GLY A 321 -162.32 53.08 0.20
N MET A 322 -162.17 52.47 -0.98
CA MET A 322 -162.75 52.97 -2.24
C MET A 322 -164.29 53.09 -2.19
N LEU A 323 -164.97 52.18 -1.46
CA LEU A 323 -166.43 52.25 -1.29
C LEU A 323 -166.83 53.43 -0.39
N MET A 324 -166.11 53.65 0.71
CA MET A 324 -166.37 54.80 1.60
C MET A 324 -166.11 56.15 0.91
N GLU A 325 -165.07 56.23 0.09
CA GLU A 325 -164.71 57.47 -0.62
C GLU A 325 -165.78 57.88 -1.64
N ARG A 326 -166.32 56.90 -2.41
CA ARG A 326 -167.46 57.15 -3.30
C ARG A 326 -168.73 57.57 -2.57
N GLU A 327 -168.96 57.07 -1.35
CA GLU A 327 -170.11 57.48 -0.55
C GLU A 327 -169.95 58.92 -0.03
N LYS A 328 -168.73 59.30 0.35
CA LYS A 328 -168.38 60.66 0.77
C LYS A 328 -168.55 61.67 -0.38
N GLU A 329 -168.06 61.36 -1.58
CA GLU A 329 -168.22 62.22 -2.76
C GLU A 329 -169.70 62.49 -3.08
N ARG A 330 -170.56 61.47 -3.04
CA ARG A 330 -172.00 61.63 -3.26
C ARG A 330 -172.65 62.56 -2.23
N ARG A 331 -172.24 62.49 -0.96
CA ARG A 331 -172.74 63.38 0.11
C ARG A 331 -172.28 64.82 -0.09
N GLU A 332 -171.00 65.03 -0.44
CA GLU A 332 -170.47 66.37 -0.70
C GLU A 332 -171.15 67.04 -1.90
N GLU A 333 -171.43 66.28 -2.96
CA GLU A 333 -172.13 66.79 -4.14
C GLU A 333 -173.59 67.17 -3.85
N ALA A 334 -174.28 66.41 -2.99
CA ALA A 334 -175.62 66.73 -2.51
C ALA A 334 -175.63 68.02 -1.67
N ILE A 335 -174.67 68.17 -0.75
CA ILE A 335 -174.52 69.39 0.08
C ILE A 335 -174.23 70.61 -0.81
N ARG A 336 -173.35 70.49 -1.81
CA ARG A 336 -173.06 71.58 -2.76
C ARG A 336 -174.29 72.05 -3.52
N LYS A 337 -175.15 71.12 -3.99
CA LYS A 337 -176.40 71.47 -4.67
C LYS A 337 -177.37 72.21 -3.75
N GLN A 338 -177.45 71.79 -2.48
CA GLN A 338 -178.31 72.42 -1.47
C GLN A 338 -177.84 73.85 -1.16
N LEU A 339 -176.54 74.04 -0.93
CA LEU A 339 -175.93 75.35 -0.68
C LEU A 339 -176.09 76.32 -1.87
N ALA A 340 -175.98 75.80 -3.10
CA ALA A 340 -176.18 76.60 -4.32
C ALA A 340 -177.64 77.06 -4.47
N SER A 341 -178.61 76.24 -4.05
CA SER A 341 -180.02 76.60 -4.06
C SER A 341 -180.36 77.67 -3.01
N GLU A 342 -179.81 77.54 -1.79
CA GLU A 342 -179.99 78.51 -0.71
C GLU A 342 -179.37 79.87 -1.04
N ASN A 343 -178.15 79.88 -1.59
CA ASN A 343 -177.49 81.13 -2.01
C ASN A 343 -178.27 81.86 -3.12
N ARG A 344 -178.97 81.13 -4.00
CA ARG A 344 -179.81 81.75 -5.04
C ARG A 344 -181.05 82.42 -4.45
N VAL A 345 -181.65 81.82 -3.43
CA VAL A 345 -182.78 82.42 -2.68
C VAL A 345 -182.33 83.65 -1.90
N LEU A 346 -181.23 83.54 -1.15
CA LEU A 346 -180.64 84.66 -0.39
C LEU A 346 -180.30 85.85 -1.30
N SER A 347 -179.68 85.60 -2.45
CA SER A 347 -179.34 86.66 -3.42
C SER A 347 -180.59 87.40 -3.94
N SER A 348 -181.70 86.67 -4.18
CA SER A 348 -182.96 87.27 -4.61
C SER A 348 -183.62 88.12 -3.51
N GLN A 349 -183.57 87.66 -2.25
CA GLN A 349 -184.10 88.39 -1.09
C GLN A 349 -183.28 89.65 -0.80
N GLN A 350 -181.95 89.57 -0.89
CA GLN A 350 -181.07 90.72 -0.71
C GLN A 350 -181.27 91.77 -1.80
N LYS A 351 -181.43 91.37 -3.06
CA LYS A 351 -181.78 92.30 -4.15
C LYS A 351 -183.12 92.99 -3.89
N ALA A 352 -184.15 92.26 -3.50
CA ALA A 352 -185.46 92.83 -3.19
C ALA A 352 -185.41 93.80 -1.99
N HIS A 353 -184.63 93.47 -0.95
CA HIS A 353 -184.46 94.32 0.23
C HIS A 353 -183.68 95.61 -0.06
N VAL A 354 -182.63 95.53 -0.90
CA VAL A 354 -181.90 96.72 -1.36
C VAL A 354 -182.79 97.61 -2.22
N GLU A 355 -183.60 97.01 -3.11
CA GLU A 355 -184.52 97.76 -3.97
C GLU A 355 -185.64 98.46 -3.18
N TYR A 356 -186.08 97.87 -2.06
CA TYR A 356 -187.03 98.47 -1.11
C TYR A 356 -186.41 99.66 -0.35
N LEU A 357 -185.18 99.51 0.16
CA LEU A 357 -184.45 100.59 0.85
C LEU A 357 -184.23 101.81 -0.05
N ASP A 358 -183.79 101.60 -1.29
CA ASP A 358 -183.48 102.67 -2.23
C ASP A 358 -184.73 103.41 -2.75
N LYS A 359 -185.87 102.73 -2.91
CA LYS A 359 -187.08 103.35 -3.51
C LYS A 359 -188.07 103.90 -2.48
N GLU A 360 -188.17 103.34 -1.27
CA GLU A 360 -189.16 103.77 -0.27
C GLU A 360 -188.56 104.47 0.96
N VAL A 361 -187.37 104.08 1.42
CA VAL A 361 -186.80 104.59 2.68
C VAL A 361 -185.87 105.78 2.42
N TYR A 362 -185.07 105.74 1.36
CA TYR A 362 -184.10 106.80 1.04
C TYR A 362 -184.66 107.91 0.13
N THR A 363 -185.97 108.19 0.21
CA THR A 363 -186.60 109.34 -0.47
C THR A 363 -187.06 110.40 0.53
N ASN A 364 -186.17 111.34 0.85
CA ASN A 364 -186.50 112.52 1.65
C ASN A 364 -187.17 113.58 0.76
N ARG A 365 -188.50 113.54 0.67
CA ARG A 365 -189.32 114.62 0.07
C ARG A 365 -189.50 115.75 1.09
N PRO A 366 -189.09 116.99 0.79
CA PRO A 366 -189.26 118.12 1.71
C PRO A 366 -190.72 118.45 1.97
N THR A 367 -191.05 118.57 3.25
CA THR A 367 -192.38 118.87 3.81
C THR A 367 -192.67 120.38 3.77
N ALA A 368 -193.96 120.76 3.75
CA ALA A 368 -194.43 122.13 3.52
C ALA A 368 -193.78 123.23 4.39
N GLY A 369 -193.25 122.91 5.59
CA GLY A 369 -192.53 123.86 6.45
C GLY A 369 -191.21 124.41 5.87
N TYR A 370 -190.58 123.70 4.93
CA TYR A 370 -189.35 124.17 4.25
C TYR A 370 -189.60 125.40 3.35
N PHE A 371 -190.80 125.51 2.76
CA PHE A 371 -191.15 126.60 1.84
C PHE A 371 -191.55 127.92 2.54
N MET A 372 -191.69 127.91 3.86
CA MET A 372 -192.10 129.10 4.63
C MET A 372 -190.91 129.91 5.19
N GLN A 373 -189.65 129.48 4.98
CA GLN A 373 -188.45 130.10 5.58
C GLN A 373 -187.65 131.08 4.71
N PHE A 374 -187.94 131.21 3.41
CA PHE A 374 -187.14 132.05 2.50
C PHE A 374 -187.88 133.29 2.00
N ASN A 375 -187.18 134.44 1.98
CA ASN A 375 -187.61 135.72 1.40
C ASN A 375 -188.90 136.34 1.99
N THR A 376 -189.04 136.17 3.30
CA THR A 376 -189.77 137.05 4.23
C THR A 376 -188.98 138.31 4.60
N THR A 377 -187.84 138.57 3.94
CA THR A 377 -187.04 139.77 4.16
C THR A 377 -186.52 140.34 2.85
N THR A 378 -186.69 141.64 2.69
CA THR A 378 -186.40 142.50 1.54
C THR A 378 -184.97 143.05 1.55
N ARG A 379 -184.02 142.31 2.11
CA ARG A 379 -182.62 142.76 2.22
C ARG A 379 -181.72 141.99 1.27
#